data_AF-A0A3N0VUE7-F1
#
_entry.id   AF-A0A3N0VUE7-F1
#
_cell.length_a   1.000
_cell.length_b   1.000
_cell.length_c   1.000
_cell.angle_alpha   90.00
_cell.angle_beta   90.00
_cell.angle_gamma   90.00
#
_symmetry.space_group_name_H-M   'P 1'
#
loop_
_entity.id
_entity.type
_entity.pdbx_description
1 polymer ?
#
loop_
_entity_poly.entity_id
_entity_poly.type
_entity_poly.pdbx_seq_one_letter_code
_entity_poly.pdbx_strand_id
1 'polypeptide(L)' 'MKNLKKITRENLKNIKGGITIECAQTQASATYCIPKTAQCPPDPDGLLCVNACNKWCYV' A
#
# COMPACT_ATOMS: atom_id res chain seq x y z
N MET A 1 -25.88 -9.56 -10.89
CA MET A 1 -24.82 -8.52 -10.82
C MET A 1 -24.93 -7.82 -9.47
N LYS A 2 -23.87 -7.80 -8.65
CA LYS A 2 -23.89 -7.12 -7.35
C LYS A 2 -24.05 -5.61 -7.59
N ASN A 3 -25.09 -5.02 -7.01
CA ASN A 3 -25.36 -3.57 -7.06
C ASN A 3 -24.18 -2.81 -6.46
N LEU A 4 -23.25 -2.35 -7.31
CA LEU A 4 -22.21 -1.43 -6.93
C LEU A 4 -22.88 -0.09 -6.61
N LYS A 5 -23.17 0.15 -5.33
CA LYS A 5 -23.66 1.44 -4.86
C LYS A 5 -22.68 2.51 -5.34
N LYS A 6 -23.16 3.48 -6.13
CA LYS A 6 -22.35 4.62 -6.58
C LYS A 6 -21.82 5.35 -5.35
N ILE A 7 -20.56 5.14 -5.02
CA ILE A 7 -19.87 5.91 -4.01
C ILE A 7 -19.69 7.33 -4.56
N THR A 8 -20.29 8.30 -3.89
CA THR A 8 -20.11 9.73 -4.20
C THR A 8 -18.73 10.19 -3.76
N ARG A 9 -18.17 11.23 -4.40
CA ARG A 9 -16.85 11.79 -4.06
C ARG A 9 -16.73 12.20 -2.58
N GLU A 10 -17.82 12.63 -1.97
CA GLU A 10 -17.88 12.97 -0.55
C GLU A 10 -17.79 11.72 0.35
N ASN A 11 -18.46 10.64 -0.03
CA ASN A 11 -18.34 9.36 0.68
C ASN A 11 -16.94 8.77 0.55
N LEU A 12 -16.27 8.96 -0.58
CA LEU A 12 -14.85 8.58 -0.79
C LEU A 12 -13.91 9.21 0.24
N LYS A 13 -14.15 10.46 0.66
CA LYS A 13 -13.33 11.13 1.69
C LYS A 13 -13.48 10.51 3.07
N ASN A 14 -14.64 9.90 3.35
CA ASN A 14 -14.94 9.26 4.63
C ASN A 14 -14.54 7.77 4.67
N ILE A 15 -14.08 7.20 3.55
CA ILE A 15 -13.56 5.83 3.52
C ILE A 15 -12.18 5.83 4.20
N LYS A 16 -12.13 5.29 5.42
CA LYS A 16 -10.87 4.92 6.07
C LYS A 16 -10.28 3.72 5.34
N GLY A 17 -9.49 3.97 4.29
CA GLY A 17 -8.94 2.88 3.46
C GLY A 17 -8.29 3.30 2.14
N GLY A 18 -7.75 4.51 2.04
CA GLY A 18 -7.04 4.98 0.84
C GLY A 18 -5.53 4.70 0.89
N ILE A 19 -4.91 4.61 -0.28
CA ILE A 19 -3.45 4.65 -0.44
C ILE A 19 -3.07 6.06 -0.91
N THR A 20 -2.04 6.66 -0.32
CA THR A 20 -1.51 7.94 -0.82
C THR A 20 -0.79 7.72 -2.15
N ILE A 21 -0.65 8.79 -2.95
CA ILE A 21 0.07 8.70 -4.23
C ILE A 21 1.52 8.24 -4.01
N GLU A 22 2.18 8.76 -2.97
CA GLU A 22 3.53 8.36 -2.58
C GLU A 22 3.62 6.85 -2.30
N CYS A 23 2.73 6.31 -1.48
CA CYS A 23 2.70 4.88 -1.20
C CYS A 23 2.39 4.05 -2.45
N ALA A 24 1.55 4.54 -3.36
CA ALA A 24 1.26 3.86 -4.61
C ALA A 24 2.48 3.83 -5.55
N GLN A 25 3.22 4.93 -5.62
CA GLN A 25 4.47 5.03 -6.40
C GLN A 25 5.54 4.10 -5.82
N THR A 26 5.74 4.10 -4.50
CA THR A 26 6.68 3.18 -3.84
C THR A 26 6.29 1.71 -4.05
N GLN A 27 4.99 1.39 -3.99
CA GLN A 27 4.52 0.02 -4.28
C GLN A 27 4.73 -0.37 -5.74
N ALA A 28 4.67 0.59 -6.68
CA ALA A 28 4.87 0.33 -8.10
C ALA A 28 6.35 0.21 -8.51
N SER A 29 7.25 0.89 -7.79
CA SER A 29 8.70 0.82 -8.04
C SER A 29 9.41 -0.34 -7.34
N ALA A 30 8.74 -1.02 -6.40
CA ALA A 30 9.31 -2.11 -5.63
C ALA A 30 9.32 -3.43 -6.41
N THR A 31 10.33 -4.25 -6.12
CA THR A 31 10.43 -5.63 -6.62
C THR A 31 9.27 -6.46 -6.07
N TYR A 32 9.00 -6.35 -4.77
CA TYR A 32 7.85 -6.97 -4.13
C TYR A 32 7.45 -6.24 -2.84
N CYS A 33 6.21 -6.48 -2.39
CA CYS A 33 5.71 -5.92 -1.14
C CYS A 33 4.97 -6.97 -0.32
N ILE A 34 5.12 -6.88 1.00
CA ILE A 34 4.47 -7.74 1.99
C ILE A 34 3.61 -6.92 2.95
N PRO A 35 2.61 -7.52 3.62
CA PRO A 35 1.83 -6.85 4.65
C PRO A 35 2.74 -6.28 5.76
N LYS A 36 2.44 -5.06 6.20
CA LYS A 36 3.23 -4.39 7.22
C LYS A 36 3.12 -5.10 8.57
N THR A 37 4.27 -5.55 9.07
CA THR A 37 4.51 -6.03 10.42
C THR A 37 5.15 -4.92 11.28
N ALA A 38 5.37 -5.16 12.57
CA ALA A 38 5.95 -4.16 13.49
C ALA A 38 7.33 -3.66 13.05
N GLN A 39 8.11 -4.51 12.38
CA GLN A 39 9.46 -4.23 11.90
C GLN A 39 9.58 -4.73 10.47
N CYS A 40 10.39 -4.07 9.64
CA CYS A 40 10.66 -4.63 8.34
C CYS A 40 11.55 -5.87 8.45
N PRO A 41 11.14 -7.02 7.86
CA PRO A 41 12.01 -8.19 7.80
C PRO A 41 13.27 -7.91 6.96
N PRO A 42 14.42 -8.45 7.34
CA PRO A 42 15.61 -8.41 6.51
C PRO A 42 15.37 -9.17 5.21
N ASP A 43 15.79 -8.58 4.09
CA ASP A 43 15.71 -9.19 2.78
C ASP A 43 16.97 -10.05 2.51
N PRO A 44 16.83 -11.30 2.04
CA PRO A 44 17.96 -12.15 1.73
C PRO A 44 18.81 -11.62 0.54
N ASP A 45 18.21 -10.82 -0.35
CA ASP A 45 18.89 -10.25 -1.52
C ASP A 45 19.49 -8.86 -1.24
N GLY A 46 19.37 -8.36 0.00
CA GLY A 46 19.92 -7.08 0.42
C GLY A 46 19.16 -5.85 -0.08
N LEU A 47 17.91 -6.03 -0.54
CA LEU A 47 17.07 -4.93 -1.02
C LEU A 47 16.70 -3.97 0.12
N LEU A 48 16.52 -2.69 -0.23
CA LEU A 48 16.13 -1.67 0.74
C LEU A 48 14.65 -1.83 1.06
N CYS A 49 14.36 -2.01 2.34
CA CYS A 49 12.98 -2.07 2.78
C CYS A 49 12.41 -0.68 3.13
N VAL A 50 11.32 -0.33 2.46
CA VAL A 50 10.63 0.96 2.61
C VAL A 50 9.19 0.75 3.08
N ASN A 51 8.74 1.61 3.99
CA ASN A 51 7.36 1.64 4.46
C ASN A 51 6.45 2.28 3.39
N ALA A 52 5.61 1.48 2.73
CA ALA A 52 4.60 1.96 1.80
C ALA A 52 3.19 1.81 2.41
N CYS A 53 2.88 2.69 3.36
CA CYS A 53 1.63 2.75 4.11
C CYS A 53 1.37 1.48 4.96
N ASN A 54 0.60 0.54 4.42
CA ASN A 54 0.21 -0.71 5.08
C ASN A 54 1.03 -1.91 4.60
N LYS A 55 2.11 -1.66 3.86
CA LYS A 55 3.02 -2.68 3.35
C LYS A 55 4.48 -2.29 3.60
N TRP A 56 5.32 -3.31 3.74
CA TRP A 56 6.76 -3.19 3.55
C TRP A 56 7.07 -3.53 2.10
N CYS A 57 7.81 -2.68 1.40
CA CYS A 57 8.16 -2.87 0.00
C CYS A 57 9.68 -2.88 -0.14
N TYR A 58 10.19 -3.84 -0.90
CA TYR A 58 11.61 -4.06 -1.13
C TYR A 58 11.98 -3.50 -2.51
N VAL A 59 12.85 -2.50 -2.51
CA VAL A 59 13.36 -1.78 -3.70
C VAL A 59 14.84 -2.01 -3.89
#